data_AF-A0A1V4TPW8-F1
#
_entry.id   AF-A0A1V4TPW8-F1
#
_cell.length_a   1.000
_cell.length_b   1.000
_cell.length_c   1.000
_cell.angle_alpha   90.00
_cell.angle_beta   90.00
_cell.angle_gamma   90.00
#
_symmetry.space_group_name_H-M   'P 1'
#
loop_
_entity.id
_entity.type
_entity.pdbx_description
1 polymer ?
#
loop_
_entity_poly.entity_id
_entity_poly.type
_entity_poly.pdbx_seq_one_letter_code
_entity_poly.pdbx_strand_id
1 'polypeptide(L)' 'MLKELRAIPVVGEKVAEPLYMLGIRSVKELIGRSPEDMYGELRTMKGYYVEPCMLNQLKVAVSMAAKMK' A
#
# COMPACT_ATOMS: atom_id res chain seq x y z
N MET A 1 -1.76 10.84 -10.50
CA MET A 1 -2.21 11.02 -9.10
C MET A 1 -1.36 10.23 -8.09
N LEU A 2 -0.68 9.14 -8.46
CA LEU A 2 0.18 8.32 -7.58
C LEU A 2 1.46 8.99 -7.01
N LYS A 3 1.69 10.29 -7.22
CA LYS A 3 3.01 10.91 -6.97
C LYS A 3 3.38 10.93 -5.48
N GLU A 4 2.39 11.04 -4.59
CA GLU A 4 2.67 11.19 -3.16
C GLU A 4 3.11 9.87 -2.51
N LEU A 5 2.39 8.76 -2.76
CA LEU A 5 2.80 7.44 -2.27
C LEU A 5 4.14 6.98 -2.87
N ARG A 6 4.42 7.39 -4.11
CA ARG A 6 5.69 7.12 -4.80
C ARG A 6 6.88 7.90 -4.22
N ALA A 7 6.67 8.81 -3.26
CA ALA A 7 7.76 9.40 -2.48
C ALA A 7 8.46 8.35 -1.58
N ILE A 8 7.77 7.25 -1.26
CA ILE A 8 8.38 6.13 -0.55
C ILE A 8 9.24 5.35 -1.56
N PRO A 9 10.57 5.21 -1.35
CA PRO A 9 11.49 4.65 -2.35
C PRO A 9 11.13 3.24 -2.84
N VAL A 10 10.47 2.45 -1.99
CA VAL A 10 10.07 1.07 -2.27
C VAL A 10 8.66 0.96 -2.91
N VAL A 11 7.92 2.06 -2.99
CA VAL A 11 6.54 2.09 -3.51
C VAL A 11 6.57 2.49 -4.98
N GLY A 12 6.61 1.47 -5.84
CA GLY A 12 6.38 1.63 -7.27
C GLY A 12 4.90 1.69 -7.64
N GLU A 13 4.60 1.76 -8.93
CA GLU A 13 3.23 1.79 -9.47
C GLU A 13 2.39 0.59 -9.03
N LYS A 14 3.00 -0.62 -9.02
CA LYS A 14 2.35 -1.87 -8.59
C LYS A 14 1.88 -1.89 -7.13
N VAL A 15 2.46 -1.05 -6.28
CA VAL A 15 2.06 -0.92 -4.87
C VAL A 15 1.16 0.30 -4.68
N ALA A 16 1.41 1.38 -5.42
CA ALA A 16 0.60 2.59 -5.33
C ALA A 16 -0.84 2.37 -5.83
N GLU A 17 -1.04 1.55 -6.86
CA GLU A 17 -2.38 1.22 -7.38
C GLU A 17 -3.27 0.52 -6.35
N PRO A 18 -2.88 -0.61 -5.73
CA PRO A 18 -3.69 -1.26 -4.69
C PRO A 18 -3.95 -0.36 -3.48
N LEU A 19 -2.96 0.45 -3.07
CA LEU A 19 -3.19 1.46 -2.01
C LEU A 19 -4.27 2.47 -2.42
N TYR A 20 -4.27 2.90 -3.68
CA TYR A 20 -5.30 3.77 -4.24
C TYR A 20 -6.68 3.07 -4.31
N MET A 21 -6.73 1.77 -4.58
CA MET A 21 -7.97 0.98 -4.57
C MET A 21 -8.54 0.82 -3.16
N LEU A 22 -7.68 0.75 -2.15
CA LEU A 22 -8.03 0.77 -0.72
C LEU A 22 -8.41 2.17 -0.21
N GLY A 23 -8.44 3.19 -1.08
CA GLY A 23 -8.78 4.56 -0.72
C GLY A 23 -7.63 5.38 -0.11
N ILE A 24 -6.42 4.82 0.00
CA ILE A 24 -5.25 5.50 0.58
C ILE A 24 -4.65 6.39 -0.51
N ARG A 25 -4.65 7.71 -0.29
CA ARG A 25 -4.15 8.69 -1.29
C ARG A 25 -2.80 9.30 -0.89
N SER A 26 -2.47 9.28 0.39
CA SER A 26 -1.31 9.95 0.98
C SER A 26 -0.41 9.05 1.82
N VAL A 27 0.86 9.45 2.00
CA VAL A 27 1.79 8.74 2.90
C VAL A 27 1.28 8.78 4.34
N LYS A 28 0.64 9.89 4.73
CA LYS A 28 0.06 10.07 6.06
C LYS A 28 -1.06 9.07 6.36
N GLU A 29 -1.93 8.80 5.39
CA GLU A 29 -3.00 7.80 5.52
C GLU A 29 -2.47 6.37 5.58
N LEU A 30 -1.28 6.13 5.03
CA LEU A 30 -0.63 4.82 5.10
C LEU A 30 -0.04 4.54 6.49
N ILE A 31 0.32 5.58 7.25
CA ILE A 31 0.89 5.44 8.61
C ILE A 31 -0.15 4.82 9.54
N GLY A 32 0.21 3.72 10.18
CA GLY A 32 -0.64 3.04 11.16
C GLY A 32 -1.67 2.08 10.55
N ARG A 33 -1.73 1.94 9.22
CA ARG A 33 -2.53 0.89 8.57
C ARG A 33 -1.89 -0.48 8.79
N SER A 34 -2.72 -1.51 8.96
CA SER A 34 -2.26 -2.90 9.06
C SER A 34 -2.02 -3.48 7.67
N PRO A 35 -0.79 -3.92 7.32
CA PRO A 35 -0.51 -4.57 6.04
C PRO A 35 -1.33 -5.84 5.80
N GLU A 36 -1.66 -6.56 6.86
CA GLU A 36 -2.43 -7.80 6.81
C GLU A 36 -3.90 -7.53 6.47
N ASP A 37 -4.49 -6.51 7.08
CA ASP A 37 -5.87 -6.09 6.76
C ASP A 37 -5.96 -5.58 5.32
N MET A 38 -5.03 -4.70 4.93
CA MET A 38 -4.96 -4.20 3.55
C MET A 38 -4.83 -5.33 2.52
N TYR A 39 -3.97 -6.31 2.80
CA TYR A 39 -3.82 -7.48 1.93
C TYR A 39 -5.09 -8.33 1.89
N GLY A 40 -5.76 -8.52 3.03
CA GLY A 40 -7.04 -9.21 3.12
C GLY A 40 -8.13 -8.51 2.30
N GLU A 41 -8.28 -7.19 2.46
CA GLU A 41 -9.22 -6.37 1.70
C GLU A 41 -8.97 -6.52 0.19
N LEU A 42 -7.72 -6.38 -0.27
CA LEU A 42 -7.36 -6.55 -1.68
C LEU A 42 -7.69 -7.95 -2.21
N ARG A 43 -7.49 -9.01 -1.40
CA ARG A 43 -7.84 -10.39 -1.79
C ARG A 43 -9.33 -10.62 -1.95
N THR A 44 -10.16 -9.85 -1.25
CA THR A 44 -11.62 -9.91 -1.37
C THR A 44 -12.16 -9.07 -2.53
N MET A 45 -11.32 -8.25 -3.16
CA MET A 45 -11.72 -7.32 -4.20
C MET A 45 -12.01 -8.05 -5.52
N LYS A 46 -13.25 -7.97 -5.98
CA LYS A 46 -13.69 -8.66 -7.20
C LYS A 46 -12.96 -8.10 -8.43
N GLY A 47 -12.33 -8.99 -9.20
CA GLY A 47 -11.60 -8.62 -10.42
C GLY A 47 -10.18 -8.12 -10.19
N TYR A 48 -9.67 -8.18 -8.95
CA TYR A 48 -8.29 -7.87 -8.63
C TYR A 48 -7.57 -9.12 -8.09
N TYR A 49 -6.43 -9.47 -8.70
CA TYR A 49 -5.60 -10.58 -8.24
C TYR A 49 -4.39 -10.05 -7.49
N VAL A 50 -4.25 -10.42 -6.22
CA VAL A 50 -3.14 -10.00 -5.38
C VAL A 50 -2.12 -11.12 -5.25
N GLU A 51 -0.89 -10.85 -5.67
CA GLU A 51 0.21 -11.79 -5.48
C GLU A 51 0.58 -11.90 -3.99
N PRO A 52 1.04 -13.08 -3.51
CA PRO A 52 1.47 -13.26 -2.12
C PRO A 52 2.59 -12.31 -1.68
N CYS A 53 3.47 -11.92 -2.61
CA CYS A 53 4.56 -10.98 -2.35
C CYS A 53 4.08 -9.57 -1.97
N MET A 54 2.82 -9.23 -2.30
CA MET A 54 2.23 -7.92 -2.01
C MET A 54 2.18 -7.64 -0.51
N LEU A 55 1.92 -8.65 0.33
CA LEU A 55 1.91 -8.48 1.78
C LEU A 55 3.25 -7.94 2.30
N ASN A 56 4.36 -8.47 1.79
CA ASN A 56 5.69 -7.98 2.19
C ASN A 56 5.93 -6.55 1.68
N GLN A 57 5.50 -6.23 0.46
CA GLN A 57 5.61 -4.87 -0.07
C GLN A 57 4.81 -3.86 0.77
N LEU A 58 3.58 -4.22 1.18
CA LEU A 58 2.75 -3.41 2.07
C LEU A 58 3.40 -3.22 3.45
N LYS A 59 4.03 -4.26 4.01
CA LYS A 59 4.78 -4.17 5.28
C LYS A 59 5.92 -3.17 5.21
N VAL A 60 6.74 -3.24 4.15
CA VAL A 60 7.84 -2.29 3.97
C VAL A 60 7.30 -0.88 3.72
N ALA A 61 6.24 -0.74 2.92
CA ALA A 61 5.64 0.56 2.63
C ALA A 61 5.12 1.25 3.90
N VAL A 62 4.37 0.56 4.76
CA VAL A 62 3.88 1.09 6.04
C VAL A 62 5.05 1.44 6.98
N SER A 63 6.05 0.55 7.08
CA SER A 63 7.23 0.80 7.92
C SER A 63 8.03 2.02 7.46
N MET A 64 8.21 2.21 6.15
CA MET A 64 8.88 3.38 5.59
C MET A 64 8.05 4.65 5.76
N ALA A 65 6.74 4.60 5.50
CA ALA A 65 5.83 5.72 5.72
C ALA A 65 5.91 6.23 7.17
N ALA A 66 5.95 5.31 8.14
CA ALA A 66 6.10 5.67 9.56
C ALA A 66 7.44 6.35 9.88
N LYS A 67 8.52 6.05 9.14
CA LYS A 67 9.84 6.69 9.28
C LYS A 67 9.93 8.04 8.57
N MET A 68 9.01 8.34 7.66
CA MET A 68 8.92 9.62 6.95
C MET A 68 8.02 10.63 7.67
N LYS A 69 7.56 10.30 8.88
CA LYS A 69 6.72 11.14 9.74
C LYS A 69 7.49 12.29 10.35
#